data_AF-A0A8S9YRS3-F1
#
_entry.id   AF-A0A8S9YRS3-F1
#
_cell.length_a   1.000
_cell.length_b   1.000
_cell.length_c   1.000
_cell.angle_alpha   90.00
_cell.angle_beta   90.00
_cell.angle_gamma   90.00
#
_symmetry.space_group_name_H-M   'P 1'
#
loop_
_entity.id
_entity.type
_entity.pdbx_description
1 polymer ?
#
loop_
_entity_poly.entity_id
_entity_poly.type
_entity_poly.pdbx_seq_one_letter_code
_entity_poly.pdbx_strand_id
1 'polypeptide(L)'
;MKPLSVRGSTNKEAILFLVDTGASCSLIRAQLADRLTKHRRSPTKLVCLLAANGTEMRVASSLFAGVQLGSFSGEHHFLACPSLQWKAILGMDFLGRFGGVLHLRDSQISIGSCVVGFEKGRPADVCSIVDWKTAFEVEVLNPLRSYKTLLAMLTQLVHTLSKFRDVFALGDDAPGRTSTRLTRQTTGR
;
A
#
# COMPACT_ATOMS: atom_id res chain seq x y z
N MET A 1 13.92 6.62 3.89
CA MET A 1 13.23 7.33 2.79
C MET A 1 11.98 8.00 3.35
N LYS A 2 11.58 9.19 2.87
CA LYS A 2 10.32 9.84 3.32
C LYS A 2 9.12 9.23 2.57
N PRO A 3 7.96 9.01 3.23
CA PRO A 3 6.76 8.54 2.56
C PRO A 3 6.29 9.52 1.47
N LEU A 4 5.82 9.01 0.34
CA LEU A 4 5.19 9.82 -0.70
C LEU A 4 3.76 10.12 -0.26
N SER A 5 3.47 11.38 0.02
CA SER A 5 2.16 11.78 0.51
C SER A 5 1.68 13.04 -0.18
N VAL A 6 0.36 13.15 -0.37
CA VAL A 6 -0.27 14.25 -1.09
C VAL A 6 -1.42 14.81 -0.27
N ARG A 7 -1.48 16.14 -0.14
CA ARG A 7 -2.63 16.80 0.48
C ARG A 7 -3.82 16.77 -0.45
N GLY A 8 -4.98 16.52 0.13
CA GLY A 8 -6.24 16.59 -0.57
C GLY A 8 -7.40 16.60 0.41
N SER A 9 -8.57 16.23 -0.09
CA SER A 9 -9.71 15.98 0.77
C SER A 9 -10.48 14.74 0.35
N THR A 10 -11.22 14.18 1.28
CA THR A 10 -12.24 13.17 1.00
C THR A 10 -13.57 13.58 1.58
N ASN A 11 -14.63 13.60 0.76
CA ASN A 11 -15.95 14.18 1.11
C ASN A 11 -15.84 15.52 1.89
N LYS A 12 -14.95 16.42 1.44
CA LYS A 12 -14.64 17.73 2.03
C LYS A 12 -13.84 17.71 3.35
N GLU A 13 -13.48 16.55 3.88
CA GLU A 13 -12.55 16.45 5.00
C GLU A 13 -11.10 16.49 4.50
N ALA A 14 -10.34 17.51 4.90
CA ALA A 14 -8.94 17.67 4.51
C ALA A 14 -8.07 16.57 5.13
N ILE A 15 -7.32 15.85 4.29
CA ILE A 15 -6.48 14.73 4.72
C ILE A 15 -5.16 14.69 3.93
N LEU A 16 -4.18 14.02 4.54
CA LEU A 16 -2.93 13.66 3.90
C LEU A 16 -3.02 12.20 3.48
N PHE A 17 -3.05 11.96 2.17
CA PHE A 17 -3.06 10.63 1.59
C PHE A 17 -1.63 10.09 1.50
N LEU A 18 -1.42 8.84 1.89
CA LEU A 18 -0.23 8.10 1.46
C LEU A 18 -0.44 7.62 0.03
N VAL A 19 0.56 7.80 -0.83
CA VAL A 19 0.61 7.18 -2.16
C VAL A 19 1.45 5.92 -2.04
N ASP A 20 0.84 4.76 -2.26
CA ASP A 20 1.48 3.47 -2.04
C ASP A 20 1.32 2.54 -3.24
N THR A 21 2.38 2.41 -4.04
CA THR A 21 2.40 1.49 -5.19
C THR A 21 2.52 0.02 -4.78
N GLY A 22 2.83 -0.27 -3.51
CA GLY A 22 2.85 -1.62 -2.95
C GLY A 22 1.47 -2.10 -2.49
N ALA A 23 0.52 -1.19 -2.28
CA ALA A 23 -0.86 -1.52 -1.93
C ALA A 23 -1.67 -1.81 -3.20
N SER A 24 -2.34 -2.98 -3.26
CA SER A 24 -3.23 -3.31 -4.38
C SER A 24 -4.55 -2.55 -4.33
N CYS A 25 -5.01 -2.17 -3.12
CA CYS A 25 -6.29 -1.54 -2.86
C CYS A 25 -6.11 -0.27 -2.02
N SER A 26 -7.04 0.67 -2.20
CA SER A 26 -7.06 1.91 -1.45
C SER A 26 -7.76 1.71 -0.12
N LEU A 27 -7.11 2.19 0.95
CA LEU A 27 -7.55 1.98 2.33
C LEU A 27 -7.93 3.31 2.98
N ILE A 28 -8.91 3.26 3.88
CA ILE A 28 -9.25 4.38 4.74
C ILE A 28 -9.30 3.93 6.19
N ARG A 29 -8.97 4.80 7.14
CA ARG A 29 -9.10 4.49 8.56
C ARG A 29 -10.58 4.35 8.90
N ALA A 30 -10.96 3.29 9.59
CA ALA A 30 -12.37 3.03 9.91
C ALA A 30 -13.04 4.21 10.62
N GLN A 31 -12.39 4.83 11.61
CA GLN A 31 -12.91 6.01 12.29
C GLN A 31 -13.17 7.21 11.35
N LEU A 32 -12.34 7.38 10.32
CA LEU A 32 -12.54 8.41 9.30
C LEU A 32 -13.72 8.03 8.41
N ALA A 33 -13.73 6.80 7.87
CA ALA A 33 -14.86 6.27 7.11
C ALA A 33 -16.18 6.50 7.84
N ASP A 34 -16.19 6.27 9.15
CA ASP A 34 -17.37 6.39 9.97
C ASP A 34 -17.94 7.80 10.03
N ARG A 35 -17.08 8.82 10.02
CA ARG A 35 -17.50 10.22 9.93
C ARG A 35 -18.04 10.59 8.55
N LEU A 36 -17.43 10.04 7.50
CA LEU A 36 -17.79 10.35 6.11
C LEU A 36 -19.09 9.70 5.67
N THR A 37 -19.44 8.54 6.23
CA THR A 37 -20.55 7.70 5.76
C THR A 37 -21.71 7.62 6.74
N LYS A 38 -22.14 8.75 7.35
CA LYS A 38 -23.18 8.76 8.41
C LYS A 38 -24.37 7.80 8.18
N HIS A 39 -24.72 7.41 6.93
CA HIS A 39 -25.77 6.41 6.64
C HIS A 39 -25.51 5.36 5.53
N ARG A 40 -24.30 5.16 5.00
CA ARG A 40 -24.08 4.16 3.91
C ARG A 40 -22.79 3.36 4.07
N ARG A 41 -22.89 2.23 4.76
CA ARG A 41 -21.87 1.18 4.74
C ARG A 41 -22.45 -0.05 4.06
N SER A 42 -21.66 -0.67 3.20
CA SER A 42 -21.90 -2.08 2.90
C SER A 42 -21.10 -2.90 3.91
N PRO A 43 -21.74 -3.76 4.71
CA PRO A 43 -21.02 -4.75 5.48
C PRO A 43 -20.26 -5.63 4.49
N THR A 44 -18.94 -5.54 4.51
CA THR A 44 -18.12 -6.51 3.78
C THR A 44 -18.19 -7.83 4.54
N LYS A 45 -18.26 -8.95 3.81
CA LYS A 45 -17.90 -10.27 4.36
C LYS A 45 -16.55 -10.15 5.07
N LEU A 46 -16.25 -11.01 6.04
CA LEU A 46 -14.93 -11.05 6.70
C LEU A 46 -13.83 -11.13 5.63
N VAL A 47 -13.27 -9.98 5.27
CA VAL A 47 -12.16 -9.82 4.34
C VAL A 47 -10.97 -9.40 5.18
N CYS A 48 -9.92 -10.22 5.12
CA CYS A 48 -8.62 -9.87 5.64
C CYS A 48 -7.70 -9.53 4.47
N LEU A 49 -7.02 -8.40 4.59
CA LEU A 49 -5.93 -8.01 3.71
C LEU A 49 -4.62 -8.48 4.32
N LEU A 50 -3.67 -8.88 3.47
CA LEU A 50 -2.32 -9.18 3.90
C LEU A 50 -1.40 -8.00 3.54
N ALA A 51 -0.86 -7.32 4.55
CA ALA A 51 0.15 -6.30 4.34
C ALA A 51 1.47 -6.93 3.86
N ALA A 52 2.33 -6.13 3.23
CA ALA A 52 3.61 -6.62 2.67
C ALA A 52 4.54 -7.25 3.72
N ASN A 53 4.40 -6.88 5.00
CA ASN A 53 5.14 -7.48 6.11
C ASN A 53 4.48 -8.76 6.68
N GLY A 54 3.45 -9.30 6.01
CA GLY A 54 2.68 -10.46 6.45
C GLY A 54 1.64 -10.17 7.54
N THR A 55 1.46 -8.90 7.95
CA THR A 55 0.44 -8.55 8.95
C THR A 55 -0.95 -8.63 8.34
N GLU A 56 -1.85 -9.36 8.99
CA GLU A 56 -3.27 -9.37 8.61
C GLU A 56 -3.97 -8.08 9.06
N MET A 57 -4.69 -7.46 8.14
CA MET A 57 -5.51 -6.28 8.38
C MET A 57 -6.98 -6.63 8.15
N ARG A 58 -7.79 -6.54 9.20
CA ARG A 58 -9.23 -6.76 9.11
C ARG A 58 -9.92 -5.58 8.44
N VAL A 59 -10.74 -5.85 7.43
CA VAL A 59 -11.61 -4.85 6.81
C VAL A 59 -12.91 -4.78 7.60
N ALA A 60 -13.22 -3.62 8.16
CA ALA A 60 -14.44 -3.38 8.94
C ALA A 60 -15.65 -3.08 8.05
N SER A 61 -15.45 -2.35 6.95
CA SER A 61 -16.49 -2.01 5.97
C SER A 61 -15.86 -1.55 4.67
N SER A 62 -16.69 -1.20 3.68
CA SER A 62 -16.24 -0.47 2.49
C SER A 62 -17.20 0.66 2.15
N LEU A 63 -16.69 1.67 1.43
CA LEU A 63 -17.41 2.88 1.06
C LEU A 63 -16.91 3.43 -0.28
N PHE A 64 -17.77 4.18 -0.96
CA PHE A 64 -17.34 5.13 -1.99
C PHE A 64 -17.20 6.51 -1.36
N ALA A 65 -16.11 7.20 -1.68
CA ALA A 65 -15.88 8.55 -1.23
C ALA A 65 -15.31 9.40 -2.38
N GLY A 66 -15.72 10.66 -2.45
CA GLY A 66 -15.10 11.65 -3.31
C GLY A 66 -13.67 11.90 -2.83
N VAL A 67 -12.73 11.95 -3.76
CA VAL A 67 -11.32 12.26 -3.55
C VAL A 67 -11.01 13.51 -4.37
N GLN A 68 -10.42 14.51 -3.72
CA GLN A 68 -9.97 15.73 -4.38
C GLN A 68 -8.48 15.96 -4.10
N LEU A 69 -7.70 16.06 -5.18
CA LEU A 69 -6.25 16.29 -5.17
C LEU A 69 -5.96 17.47 -6.11
N GLY A 70 -5.65 18.65 -5.57
CA GLY A 70 -5.56 19.86 -6.39
C GLY A 70 -6.87 20.11 -7.16
N SER A 71 -6.78 20.19 -8.49
CA SER A 71 -7.94 20.33 -9.38
C SER A 71 -8.60 18.99 -9.76
N PHE A 72 -7.97 17.85 -9.50
CA PHE A 72 -8.58 16.54 -9.73
C PHE A 72 -9.72 16.30 -8.73
N SER A 73 -10.82 15.73 -9.21
CA SER A 73 -11.93 15.25 -8.40
C SER A 73 -12.48 13.95 -8.98
N GLY A 74 -12.67 12.93 -8.15
CA GLY A 74 -13.22 11.65 -8.58
C GLY A 74 -13.77 10.83 -7.41
N GLU A 75 -14.75 9.97 -7.68
CA GLU A 75 -15.26 9.03 -6.68
C GLU A 75 -14.48 7.72 -6.72
N HIS A 76 -14.00 7.27 -5.56
CA HIS A 76 -13.21 6.05 -5.42
C HIS A 76 -13.74 5.14 -4.32
N HIS A 77 -13.54 3.83 -4.50
CA HIS A 77 -13.91 2.80 -3.52
C HIS A 77 -12.75 2.59 -2.54
N PHE A 78 -13.06 2.59 -1.25
CA PHE A 78 -12.09 2.35 -0.19
C PHE A 78 -12.52 1.19 0.70
N LEU A 79 -11.53 0.44 1.19
CA LEU A 79 -11.70 -0.52 2.27
C LEU A 79 -11.35 0.14 3.61
N ALA A 80 -12.28 0.07 4.56
CA ALA A 80 -12.13 0.69 5.87
C ALA A 80 -11.43 -0.26 6.85
N CYS A 81 -10.24 0.11 7.32
CA CYS A 81 -9.43 -0.69 8.24
C CYS A 81 -9.23 0.05 9.58
N PRO A 82 -9.49 -0.58 10.74
CA PRO A 82 -9.34 0.07 12.04
C PRO A 82 -7.87 0.23 12.47
N SER A 83 -6.99 -0.69 12.07
CA SER A 83 -5.55 -0.67 12.38
C SER A 83 -4.70 0.19 11.43
N LEU A 84 -5.34 0.91 10.50
CA LEU A 84 -4.64 1.72 9.50
C LEU A 84 -3.93 2.92 10.14
N GLN A 85 -2.61 2.99 9.98
CA GLN A 85 -1.80 4.08 10.54
C GLN A 85 -1.99 5.41 9.81
N TRP A 86 -2.27 5.37 8.52
CA TRP A 86 -2.62 6.56 7.74
C TRP A 86 -4.12 6.85 7.81
N LYS A 87 -4.51 8.11 7.59
CA LYS A 87 -5.95 8.45 7.45
C LYS A 87 -6.52 7.79 6.20
N ALA A 88 -5.79 7.83 5.08
CA ALA A 88 -6.10 7.09 3.88
C ALA A 88 -4.82 6.75 3.08
N ILE A 89 -4.89 5.67 2.31
CA ILE A 89 -3.86 5.20 1.37
C ILE A 89 -4.51 5.13 -0.01
N LEU A 90 -3.86 5.73 -1.01
CA LEU A 90 -4.16 5.57 -2.42
C LEU A 90 -3.28 4.45 -2.98
N GLY A 91 -3.90 3.31 -3.23
CA GLY A 91 -3.24 2.13 -3.78
C GLY A 91 -3.25 2.10 -5.30
N MET A 92 -2.76 1.00 -5.86
CA MET A 92 -2.70 0.77 -7.30
C MET A 92 -4.07 0.73 -7.98
N ASP A 93 -5.15 0.39 -7.26
CA ASP A 93 -6.52 0.48 -7.75
C ASP A 93 -6.94 1.92 -8.10
N PHE A 94 -6.58 2.90 -7.26
CA PHE A 94 -6.81 4.31 -7.53
C PHE A 94 -5.85 4.81 -8.61
N LEU A 95 -4.56 4.55 -8.45
CA LEU A 95 -3.53 5.04 -9.36
C LEU A 95 -3.74 4.50 -10.78
N GLY A 96 -4.01 3.19 -10.93
CA GLY A 96 -4.31 2.60 -12.22
C GLY A 96 -5.58 3.15 -12.85
N ARG A 97 -6.65 3.33 -12.05
CA ARG A 97 -7.94 3.83 -12.53
C ARG A 97 -7.87 5.26 -13.05
N PHE A 98 -7.14 6.14 -12.37
CA PHE A 98 -7.09 7.58 -12.69
C PHE A 98 -5.80 8.01 -13.40
N GLY A 99 -4.98 7.06 -13.86
CA GLY A 99 -3.76 7.36 -14.62
C GLY A 99 -2.68 8.06 -13.79
N GLY A 100 -2.40 7.54 -12.59
CA GLY A 100 -1.41 8.07 -11.67
C GLY A 100 0.02 7.88 -12.15
N VAL A 101 0.79 8.97 -12.24
CA VAL A 101 2.22 8.96 -12.61
C VAL A 101 3.04 9.66 -11.53
N LEU A 102 4.04 8.98 -10.99
CA LEU A 102 4.89 9.50 -9.93
C LEU A 102 6.16 10.13 -10.53
N HIS A 103 6.32 11.44 -10.36
CA HIS A 103 7.50 12.20 -10.76
C HIS A 103 8.44 12.38 -9.55
N LEU A 104 9.25 11.36 -9.27
CA LEU A 104 10.10 11.33 -8.08
C LEU A 104 11.16 12.43 -8.06
N ARG A 105 11.75 12.76 -9.22
CA ARG A 105 12.73 13.85 -9.36
C ARG A 105 12.12 15.20 -8.96
N ASP A 106 10.90 15.44 -9.44
CA ASP A 106 10.21 16.72 -9.26
C ASP A 106 9.36 16.76 -7.99
N SER A 107 9.38 15.67 -7.20
CA SER A 107 8.57 15.47 -6.00
C SER A 107 7.08 15.73 -6.24
N GLN A 108 6.53 15.16 -7.31
CA GLN A 108 5.14 15.39 -7.75
C GLN A 108 4.44 14.09 -8.15
N ILE A 109 3.12 14.12 -8.16
CA ILE A 109 2.25 13.11 -8.75
C ILE A 109 1.31 13.76 -9.75
N SER A 110 1.13 13.12 -10.90
CA SER A 110 0.12 13.47 -11.88
C SER A 110 -1.04 12.48 -11.78
N ILE A 111 -2.28 12.97 -11.73
CA ILE A 111 -3.51 12.18 -11.80
C ILE A 111 -4.34 12.74 -12.96
N GLY A 112 -4.43 11.99 -14.06
CA GLY A 112 -4.96 12.52 -15.32
C GLY A 112 -4.14 13.74 -15.79
N SER A 113 -4.80 14.89 -15.96
CA SER A 113 -4.14 16.16 -16.31
C SER A 113 -3.76 17.03 -15.11
N CYS A 114 -4.09 16.60 -13.87
CA CYS A 114 -3.77 17.35 -12.66
C CYS A 114 -2.39 16.96 -12.14
N VAL A 115 -1.56 17.95 -11.79
CA VAL A 115 -0.26 17.73 -11.17
C VAL A 115 -0.27 18.29 -9.75
N VAL A 116 0.15 17.49 -8.77
CA VAL A 116 0.14 17.84 -7.36
C VAL A 116 1.51 17.52 -6.75
N GLY A 117 2.04 18.45 -5.96
CA GLY A 117 3.28 18.24 -5.21
C GLY A 117 3.11 17.24 -4.08
N PHE A 118 4.13 16.39 -3.88
CA PHE A 118 4.24 15.65 -2.64
C PHE A 118 4.53 16.59 -1.48
N GLU A 119 3.96 16.26 -0.32
CA GLU A 119 4.12 17.04 0.89
C GLU A 119 5.58 17.00 1.37
N LYS A 120 6.18 18.20 1.51
CA LYS A 120 7.54 18.37 2.02
C LYS A 120 7.49 18.64 3.53
N GLY A 121 7.50 17.59 4.36
CA GLY A 121 7.50 17.79 5.82
C GLY A 121 7.24 16.51 6.63
N ARG A 122 7.42 16.57 7.95
CA ARG A 122 6.95 15.48 8.83
C ARG A 122 5.42 15.52 8.83
N PRO A 123 4.73 14.40 8.57
CA PRO A 123 3.28 14.36 8.72
C PRO A 123 2.94 14.64 10.19
N ALA A 124 2.16 15.69 10.44
CA ALA A 124 1.80 16.14 11.79
C ALA A 124 1.05 15.09 12.64
N ASP A 125 0.59 13.99 12.01
CA ASP A 125 -0.27 12.99 12.64
C ASP A 125 0.26 11.54 12.53
N VAL A 126 1.52 11.29 12.14
CA VAL A 126 2.06 9.91 12.17
C VAL A 126 2.56 9.57 13.57
N CYS A 127 1.82 8.71 14.27
CA CYS A 127 2.25 8.15 15.54
C CYS A 127 3.46 7.22 15.32
N SER A 128 4.54 7.50 16.06
CA SER A 128 5.85 6.82 16.11
C SER A 128 6.22 5.90 14.94
N ILE A 129 7.11 6.42 14.10
CA ILE A 129 7.98 5.64 13.22
C ILE A 129 8.58 4.48 14.04
N VAL A 130 8.32 3.24 13.62
CA VAL A 130 9.11 2.09 14.08
C VAL A 130 10.53 2.32 13.59
N ASP A 131 11.49 2.34 14.51
CA ASP A 131 12.88 2.70 14.26
C ASP A 131 13.48 1.81 13.16
N TRP A 132 13.63 2.37 11.95
CA TRP A 132 14.10 1.62 10.77
C TRP A 132 15.61 1.34 10.81
N LYS A 133 16.32 1.76 11.87
CA LYS A 133 17.76 1.55 12.06
C LYS A 133 18.18 0.08 12.15
N THR A 134 17.24 -0.86 12.22
CA THR A 134 17.54 -2.30 12.14
C THR A 134 17.42 -2.88 10.72
N ALA A 135 17.15 -2.05 9.70
CA ALA A 135 17.05 -2.51 8.32
C ALA A 135 18.42 -2.48 7.61
N PHE A 136 19.03 -3.66 7.52
CA PHE A 136 19.99 -4.11 6.50
C PHE A 136 21.20 -3.18 6.24
N GLU A 137 22.33 -3.51 6.85
CA GLU A 137 23.62 -3.22 6.22
C GLU A 137 23.67 -4.00 4.89
N VAL A 138 23.55 -3.28 3.78
CA VAL A 138 23.95 -3.81 2.47
C VAL A 138 25.48 -3.73 2.46
N GLU A 139 26.10 -4.80 2.91
CA GLU A 139 27.53 -5.01 2.69
C GLU A 139 27.74 -5.11 1.18
N VAL A 140 28.39 -4.10 0.60
CA VAL A 140 28.77 -4.07 -0.81
C VAL A 140 29.68 -5.28 -1.04
N LEU A 141 29.17 -6.30 -1.73
CA LEU A 141 29.91 -7.52 -2.03
C LEU A 141 31.15 -7.16 -2.85
N ASN A 142 32.31 -7.17 -2.18
CA ASN A 142 33.62 -7.08 -2.82
C ASN A 142 33.79 -8.22 -3.86
N PRO A 143 34.53 -8.00 -4.96
CA PRO A 143 34.62 -9.00 -6.02
C PRO A 143 35.42 -10.24 -5.58
N LEU A 144 34.74 -11.39 -5.63
CA LEU A 144 35.26 -12.72 -5.96
C LEU A 144 36.29 -13.34 -4.99
N ARG A 145 35.82 -13.96 -3.90
CA ARG A 145 36.51 -15.10 -3.28
C ARG A 145 36.14 -16.38 -4.03
N SER A 146 37.16 -17.12 -4.48
CA SER A 146 37.17 -18.51 -5.02
C SER A 146 35.89 -19.04 -5.70
N TYR A 147 36.02 -19.53 -6.93
CA TYR A 147 34.95 -20.15 -7.74
C TYR A 147 34.04 -21.14 -6.96
N LYS A 148 34.60 -21.92 -6.02
CA LYS A 148 33.83 -22.83 -5.15
C LYS A 148 32.89 -22.10 -4.19
N THR A 149 33.33 -20.99 -3.61
CA THR A 149 32.53 -20.16 -2.70
C THR A 149 31.41 -19.47 -3.45
N LEU A 150 31.69 -18.98 -4.67
CA LEU A 150 30.68 -18.37 -5.53
C LEU A 150 29.60 -19.37 -5.93
N LEU A 151 29.97 -20.60 -6.29
CA LEU A 151 29.00 -21.62 -6.67
C LEU A 151 28.10 -21.98 -5.49
N ALA A 152 28.66 -22.13 -4.28
CA ALA A 152 27.87 -22.38 -3.07
C ALA A 152 26.93 -21.20 -2.73
N MET A 153 27.41 -19.96 -2.85
CA MET A 153 26.58 -18.76 -2.66
C MET A 153 25.47 -18.66 -3.72
N LEU A 154 25.78 -18.96 -4.98
CA LEU A 154 24.80 -18.97 -6.06
C LEU A 154 23.74 -20.05 -5.86
N THR A 155 24.14 -21.25 -5.43
CA THR A 155 23.21 -22.32 -5.08
C THR A 155 22.32 -21.93 -3.89
N GLN A 156 22.88 -21.32 -2.85
CA GLN A 156 22.09 -20.83 -1.72
C GLN A 156 21.14 -19.70 -2.12
N LEU A 157 21.59 -18.77 -2.97
CA LEU A 157 20.77 -17.68 -3.48
C LEU A 157 19.62 -18.23 -4.34
N VAL A 158 19.90 -19.14 -5.28
CA VAL A 158 18.89 -19.80 -6.11
C VAL A 158 17.90 -20.57 -5.24
N HIS A 159 18.38 -21.32 -4.25
CA HIS A 159 17.53 -22.03 -3.31
C HIS A 159 16.65 -21.06 -2.51
N THR A 160 17.20 -19.96 -2.04
CA THR A 160 16.47 -18.94 -1.27
C THR A 160 15.42 -18.26 -2.14
N LEU A 161 15.77 -17.80 -3.33
CA LEU A 161 14.85 -17.18 -4.28
C LEU A 161 13.77 -18.16 -4.74
N SER A 162 14.08 -19.46 -4.85
CA SER A 162 13.09 -20.48 -5.20
C SER A 162 11.99 -20.64 -4.15
N LYS A 163 12.24 -20.27 -2.89
CA LYS A 163 11.24 -20.26 -1.82
C LYS A 163 10.25 -19.09 -1.92
N PHE A 164 10.58 -18.07 -2.73
CA PHE A 164 9.75 -16.88 -2.97
C PHE A 164 9.26 -16.82 -4.42
N ARG A 165 9.09 -17.99 -5.06
CA ARG A 165 8.64 -18.08 -6.45
C ARG A 165 7.31 -17.36 -6.69
N ASP A 166 6.45 -17.37 -5.69
CA ASP A 166 5.16 -16.68 -5.64
C ASP A 166 5.35 -15.15 -5.70
N VAL A 167 6.34 -14.59 -5.00
CA VAL A 167 6.65 -13.14 -5.02
C VAL A 167 7.08 -12.66 -6.41
N PHE A 168 7.81 -13.50 -7.15
CA PHE A 168 8.38 -13.15 -8.47
C PHE A 168 7.61 -13.75 -9.66
N ALA A 169 6.57 -14.54 -9.41
CA ALA A 169 5.73 -15.06 -10.47
C ALA A 169 4.97 -13.90 -11.13
N LEU A 170 5.20 -13.67 -12.42
CA LEU A 170 4.37 -12.80 -13.25
C LEU A 170 3.04 -13.51 -13.55
N GLY A 171 2.19 -13.64 -12.54
CA GLY A 171 0.83 -14.16 -12.65
C GLY A 171 -0.13 -13.31 -11.84
N ASP A 172 -1.40 -13.32 -12.20
CA ASP A 172 -2.44 -12.48 -11.56
C ASP A 172 -2.61 -12.78 -10.05
N ASP A 173 -2.08 -13.90 -9.57
CA ASP A 173 -2.08 -14.33 -8.16
C ASP A 173 -0.78 -14.04 -7.38
N ALA A 174 0.13 -13.21 -7.92
CA ALA A 174 1.43 -12.94 -7.32
C ALA A 174 1.34 -12.21 -5.95
N PRO A 175 1.79 -12.83 -4.82
CA PRO A 175 1.81 -12.21 -3.48
C PRO A 175 2.69 -10.97 -3.32
N GLY A 176 3.42 -10.53 -4.35
CA GLY A 176 4.11 -9.24 -4.37
C GLY A 176 3.19 -8.02 -4.29
N ARG A 177 1.86 -8.23 -4.38
CA ARG A 177 0.82 -7.22 -4.21
C ARG A 177 -0.14 -7.68 -3.11
N THR A 178 -0.65 -6.76 -2.29
CA THR A 178 -1.66 -7.05 -1.26
C THR A 178 -2.76 -7.96 -1.82
N SER A 179 -2.77 -9.24 -1.43
CA SER A 179 -3.77 -10.20 -1.92
C SER A 179 -4.98 -10.21 -0.99
N THR A 180 -6.16 -10.31 -1.58
CA THR A 180 -7.43 -10.48 -0.84
C THR A 180 -7.64 -11.95 -0.53
N ARG A 181 -7.60 -12.34 0.75
CA ARG A 181 -8.02 -13.69 1.15
C ARG A 181 -9.52 -13.68 1.49
N LEU A 182 -10.30 -14.40 0.68
CA LEU A 182 -11.67 -14.79 1.02
C LEU A 182 -11.62 -16.08 1.83
N THR A 183 -11.90 -16.03 3.14
CA THR A 183 -12.10 -17.25 3.93
C THR A 183 -13.45 -17.86 3.60
N ARG A 184 -13.47 -18.98 2.86
CA ARG A 184 -14.63 -19.88 2.79
C ARG A 184 -14.69 -20.68 4.09
N GLN A 185 -15.76 -20.52 4.87
CA GLN A 185 -16.10 -21.52 5.89
C GLN A 185 -16.60 -22.78 5.17
N THR A 186 -15.88 -23.87 5.32
CA THR A 186 -16.41 -25.21 5.10
C THR A 186 -17.42 -25.47 6.22
N THR A 187 -18.71 -25.43 5.91
CA THR A 187 -19.75 -26.00 6.76
C THR A 187 -19.55 -27.52 6.77
N GLY A 188 -18.96 -28.03 7.85
CA GLY A 188 -18.93 -29.45 8.17
C GLY A 188 -20.30 -29.88 8.69
N ARG A 189 -20.86 -30.87 7.98
CA ARG A 189 -22.00 -31.77 8.27
C ARG A 189 -22.86 -31.50 9.50
#